data_AF-X6G1T4-F1
#
_entry.id   AF-X6G1T4-F1
#
_cell.length_a   1.000
_cell.length_b   1.000
_cell.length_c   1.000
_cell.angle_alpha   90.00
_cell.angle_beta   90.00
_cell.angle_gamma   90.00
#
_symmetry.space_group_name_H-M   'P 1'
#
loop_
_entity.id
_entity.type
_entity.pdbx_description
1 polymer ?
#
loop_
_entity_poly.entity_id
_entity_poly.type
_entity_poly.pdbx_seq_one_letter_code
_entity_poly.pdbx_strand_id
1 'polypeptide(L)' 'MKDKWPIAYKVAKAYTIDTDELNKMSGEIDLGGKTPEDVAAAWIAAHEADWKAWAQ' A
#
# COMPACT_ATOMS: atom_id res chain seq x y z
N MET A 1 16.66 -10.73 1.35
CA MET A 1 15.86 -9.81 0.50
C MET A 1 16.78 -8.92 -0.33
N LYS A 2 17.65 -8.11 0.28
CA LYS A 2 18.54 -7.19 -0.45
C LYS A 2 19.32 -7.81 -1.63
N ASP A 3 19.91 -8.99 -1.46
CA ASP A 3 20.78 -9.57 -2.50
C ASP A 3 20.02 -10.36 -3.58
N LYS A 4 18.84 -10.90 -3.24
CA LYS A 4 18.01 -11.71 -4.15
C LYS A 4 16.91 -10.88 -4.84
N TRP A 5 16.40 -9.85 -4.16
CA TRP A 5 15.27 -9.02 -4.57
C TRP A 5 15.53 -7.56 -4.19
N PRO A 6 16.55 -6.91 -4.78
CA PRO A 6 16.98 -5.58 -4.35
C PRO A 6 15.87 -4.52 -4.46
N ILE A 7 15.02 -4.60 -5.50
CA ILE A 7 13.90 -3.68 -5.68
C ILE A 7 12.82 -3.93 -4.62
N ALA A 8 12.41 -5.18 -4.39
CA ALA A 8 11.43 -5.50 -3.36
C ALA A 8 11.93 -5.11 -1.96
N TYR A 9 13.23 -5.21 -1.70
CA TYR A 9 13.84 -4.73 -0.46
C TYR A 9 13.72 -3.22 -0.29
N LYS A 10 13.92 -2.44 -1.35
CA LYS A 10 13.71 -0.98 -1.32
C LYS A 10 12.25 -0.64 -1.01
N VAL A 11 11.33 -1.26 -1.73
CA VAL A 11 9.88 -1.07 -1.53
C VAL A 11 9.48 -1.40 -0.09
N ALA A 12 9.88 -2.56 0.43
CA ALA A 12 9.56 -2.96 1.81
C ALA A 12 10.15 -2.02 2.87
N LYS A 13 11.31 -1.41 2.60
CA LYS A 13 11.96 -0.46 3.52
C LYS A 13 11.33 0.93 3.45
N ALA A 14 10.85 1.34 2.28
CA ALA A 14 10.23 2.64 2.06
C ALA A 14 8.70 2.64 2.25
N TYR A 15 8.10 1.46 2.42
CA TYR A 15 6.67 1.30 2.66
C TYR A 15 6.19 2.20 3.80
N THR A 16 5.31 3.13 3.46
CA THR A 16 4.69 4.04 4.40
C THR A 16 3.30 4.39 3.87
N ILE A 17 2.31 4.29 4.75
CA ILE A 17 0.95 4.75 4.50
C ILE A 17 0.59 5.58 5.72
N ASP A 18 -0.01 6.74 5.49
CA ASP A 18 -0.43 7.60 6.59
C ASP A 18 -1.48 6.89 7.47
N THR A 19 -1.49 7.20 8.77
CA THR A 19 -2.39 6.52 9.71
C THR A 19 -3.85 6.83 9.42
N ASP A 20 -4.20 8.06 9.02
CA ASP A 20 -5.58 8.43 8.72
C ASP A 20 -6.06 7.73 7.45
N GLU A 21 -5.16 7.58 6.48
CA GLU A 21 -5.43 6.86 5.24
C GLU A 21 -5.64 5.36 5.50
N LEU A 22 -4.78 4.73 6.31
CA LEU A 22 -4.93 3.34 6.70
C LEU A 22 -6.22 3.10 7.49
N ASN A 23 -6.57 4.01 8.40
CA ASN A 23 -7.84 3.95 9.16
C ASN A 23 -9.06 4.09 8.25
N LYS A 24 -8.98 4.95 7.23
CA LYS A 24 -10.05 5.08 6.23
C LYS A 24 -10.25 3.76 5.48
N MET A 25 -9.16 3.13 5.03
CA MET A 25 -9.23 1.81 4.39
C MET A 25 -9.82 0.74 5.33
N SER A 26 -9.46 0.73 6.62
CA SER A 26 -10.08 -0.17 7.61
C SER A 26 -11.59 0.06 7.71
N GLY A 27 -12.03 1.32 7.76
CA GLY A 27 -13.46 1.65 7.81
C GLY A 27 -14.23 1.17 6.57
N GLU A 28 -13.63 1.24 5.38
CA GLU A 28 -14.24 0.70 4.16
C GLU A 28 -14.46 -0.82 4.21
N ILE A 29 -13.61 -1.54 4.94
CA ILE A 29 -13.73 -2.99 5.14
C ILE A 29 -14.72 -3.28 6.26
N ASP A 30 -14.43 -2.79 7.47
CA ASP A 30 -15.13 -3.16 8.70
C ASP A 30 -16.58 -2.63 8.74
N LEU A 31 -16.81 -1.44 8.20
CA LEU A 31 -18.13 -0.79 8.20
C LEU A 31 -18.76 -0.79 6.81
N GLY A 32 -17.95 -0.69 5.75
CA GLY A 32 -18.40 -0.64 4.36
C GLY A 32 -18.66 -2.01 3.72
N GLY A 33 -18.18 -3.10 4.34
CA GLY A 33 -18.37 -4.46 3.84
C GLY A 33 -17.61 -4.77 2.54
N LYS A 34 -16.64 -3.93 2.15
CA LYS A 34 -15.74 -4.22 1.02
C LYS A 34 -14.74 -5.30 1.38
N THR A 35 -14.21 -5.99 0.38
CA THR A 35 -13.08 -6.90 0.59
C THR A 35 -11.79 -6.10 0.79
N PRO A 36 -10.85 -6.59 1.62
CA PRO A 36 -9.52 -5.99 1.73
C PRO A 36 -8.80 -5.89 0.38
N GLU A 37 -9.01 -6.87 -0.51
CA GLU A 37 -8.42 -6.91 -1.84
C GLU A 37 -8.92 -5.76 -2.72
N ASP A 38 -10.23 -5.47 -2.72
CA ASP A 38 -10.81 -4.36 -3.49
C ASP A 38 -10.32 -3.01 -3.01
N VAL A 39 -10.23 -2.83 -1.67
CA VAL A 39 -9.75 -1.59 -1.06
C VAL A 39 -8.26 -1.39 -1.36
N ALA A 40 -7.44 -2.43 -1.23
CA ALA A 40 -6.02 -2.38 -1.56
C ALA A 40 -5.79 -2.11 -3.06
N ALA A 41 -6.57 -2.73 -3.95
CA ALA A 41 -6.47 -2.50 -5.39
C ALA A 41 -6.81 -1.06 -5.76
N ALA A 42 -7.87 -0.48 -5.16
CA ALA A 42 -8.23 0.91 -5.35
C ALA A 42 -7.13 1.86 -4.85
N TRP A 43 -6.55 1.57 -3.68
CA TRP A 43 -5.43 2.35 -3.15
C TRP A 43 -4.20 2.29 -4.06
N ILE A 44 -3.79 1.10 -4.49
CA ILE A 44 -2.66 0.90 -5.41
C ILE A 44 -2.86 1.67 -6.71
N ALA A 45 -4.08 1.69 -7.27
CA ALA A 45 -4.39 2.42 -8.48
C ALA A 45 -4.35 3.94 -8.28
N ALA A 46 -4.84 4.45 -7.14
CA ALA A 46 -4.88 5.88 -6.86
C ALA A 46 -3.50 6.46 -6.47
N HIS A 47 -2.61 5.64 -5.90
CA HIS A 47 -1.32 6.05 -5.35
C HIS A 47 -0.12 5.58 -6.18
N GLU A 48 -0.30 5.42 -7.49
CA GLU A 48 0.73 4.88 -8.39
C GLU A 48 2.07 5.61 -8.33
N ALA A 49 2.03 6.95 -8.24
CA ALA A 49 3.26 7.74 -8.11
C ALA A 49 3.97 7.48 -6.77
N ASP A 50 3.21 7.39 -5.68
CA ASP A 50 3.73 7.27 -4.31
C ASP A 50 4.43 5.93 -4.12
N TRP A 51 3.76 4.82 -4.44
CA TRP A 51 4.37 3.50 -4.25
C TRP A 51 5.47 3.20 -5.26
N LYS A 52 5.44 3.80 -6.47
CA LYS A 52 6.56 3.70 -7.41
C LYS A 52 7.81 4.42 -6.91
N ALA A 53 7.67 5.52 -6.16
CA ALA A 53 8.81 6.19 -5.53
C ALA A 53 9.52 5.29 -4.51
N TRP A 54 8.81 4.34 -3.88
CA TRP A 54 9.42 3.38 -2.93
C TRP A 54 10.41 2.40 -3.60
N ALA A 55 10.31 2.21 -4.91
CA ALA A 55 11.19 1.32 -5.67
C ALA A 55 12.52 1.99 -6.09
N GLN A 56 12.64 3.31 -5.92
CA GLN A 56 13.76 4.12 -6.40
C GLN A 56 15.00 3.99 -5.51
#